data_AF-A0A2N2R198-F1
#
_entry.id   AF-A0A2N2R198-F1
#
_cell.length_a   1.000
_cell.length_b   1.000
_cell.length_c   1.000
_cell.angle_alpha   90.00
_cell.angle_beta   90.00
_cell.angle_gamma   90.00
#
_symmetry.space_group_name_H-M   'P 1'
#
loop_
_entity.id
_entity.type
_entity.pdbx_description
1 polymer ?
#
loop_
_entity_poly.entity_id
_entity_poly.type
_entity_poly.pdbx_seq_one_letter_code
_entity_poly.pdbx_strand_id
1 'polypeptide(L)'
;MNAQALAEKLNKLGFTPTALSEPSKRVDGMIVITKGVHVQVPLHGDEPNVVLESDDGDLEFFDARGKIEDLIADLKAALQSEQAMQAR
;
A
#
# COMPACT_ATOMS: atom_id res chain seq x y z
N MET A 1 -4.76 10.04 9.21
CA MET A 1 -5.12 8.59 9.17
C MET A 1 -4.17 7.77 10.07
N ASN A 2 -4.55 6.58 10.58
CA ASN A 2 -3.69 5.69 11.40
C ASN A 2 -3.39 4.39 10.64
N ALA A 3 -2.12 3.97 10.59
CA ALA A 3 -1.67 2.83 9.78
C ALA A 3 -2.16 1.49 10.36
N GLN A 4 -2.18 1.34 11.68
CA GLN A 4 -2.68 0.13 12.33
C GLN A 4 -4.17 -0.12 12.00
N ALA A 5 -5.02 0.90 12.13
CA ALA A 5 -6.45 0.80 11.83
C ALA A 5 -6.71 0.46 10.36
N LEU A 6 -5.93 1.04 9.44
CA LEU A 6 -6.02 0.71 8.02
C LEU A 6 -5.55 -0.73 7.75
N ALA A 7 -4.43 -1.15 8.35
CA ALA A 7 -3.91 -2.52 8.22
C ALA A 7 -4.92 -3.56 8.71
N GLU A 8 -5.59 -3.32 9.84
CA GLU A 8 -6.65 -4.19 10.35
C GLU A 8 -7.85 -4.26 9.39
N LYS A 9 -8.22 -3.14 8.77
CA LYS A 9 -9.30 -3.10 7.77
C LYS A 9 -8.92 -3.90 6.52
N LEU A 10 -7.70 -3.71 6.01
CA LEU A 10 -7.17 -4.45 4.86
C LEU A 10 -7.10 -5.96 5.15
N ASN A 11 -6.70 -6.35 6.36
CA ASN A 11 -6.69 -7.75 6.80
C ASN A 11 -8.08 -8.39 6.75
N LYS A 12 -9.11 -7.69 7.25
CA LYS A 12 -10.50 -8.16 7.17
C LYS A 12 -11.03 -8.28 5.73
N LEU A 13 -10.42 -7.57 4.79
CA LEU A 13 -10.75 -7.58 3.37
C LEU A 13 -9.93 -8.61 2.56
N GLY A 14 -9.05 -9.37 3.21
CA GLY A 14 -8.30 -10.46 2.61
C GLY A 14 -6.88 -10.11 2.15
N PHE A 15 -6.38 -8.91 2.44
CA PHE A 15 -4.98 -8.56 2.23
C PHE A 15 -4.22 -8.79 3.52
N THR A 16 -3.15 -9.58 3.54
CA THR A 16 -2.39 -9.86 4.79
C THR A 16 -1.20 -8.91 4.92
N PRO A 17 -1.25 -7.87 5.78
CA PRO A 17 -0.09 -7.02 6.01
C PRO A 17 1.01 -7.82 6.71
N THR A 18 2.25 -7.67 6.25
CA THR A 18 3.41 -8.36 6.78
C THR A 18 4.25 -7.48 7.71
N ALA A 19 4.20 -6.17 7.50
CA ALA A 19 4.79 -5.17 8.38
C ALA A 19 4.00 -3.85 8.30
N LEU A 20 4.12 -3.02 9.34
CA LEU A 20 3.61 -1.65 9.29
C LEU A 20 4.47 -0.69 10.09
N SER A 21 4.39 0.59 9.73
CA SER A 21 4.93 1.71 10.48
C SER A 21 3.91 2.84 10.47
N GLU A 22 3.74 3.48 11.62
CA GLU A 22 2.88 4.66 11.74
C GLU A 22 3.55 5.89 11.12
N PRO A 23 2.76 6.84 10.56
CA PRO A 23 3.31 8.13 10.17
C PRO A 23 3.97 8.82 11.37
N SER A 24 5.13 9.44 11.13
CA SER A 24 5.88 10.17 12.15
C SER A 24 6.05 11.64 11.72
N LYS A 25 6.66 12.49 12.55
CA LYS A 25 6.79 13.94 12.28
C LYS A 25 7.47 14.32 10.94
N ARG A 26 8.14 13.38 10.26
CA ARG A 26 8.91 13.65 9.03
C ARG A 26 8.67 12.67 7.90
N VAL A 27 7.98 11.56 8.15
CA VAL A 27 7.81 10.51 7.15
C VAL A 27 6.40 9.95 7.23
N ASP A 28 5.86 9.61 6.07
CA ASP A 28 4.62 8.86 5.95
C ASP A 28 4.77 7.49 6.62
N GLY A 29 3.63 6.97 7.06
CA GLY A 29 3.54 5.58 7.50
C GLY A 29 3.51 4.64 6.30
N MET A 30 3.63 3.36 6.58
CA MET A 30 3.65 2.33 5.55
C MET A 30 2.99 1.07 6.05
N ILE A 31 2.26 0.39 5.18
CA ILE A 31 1.71 -0.95 5.41
C ILE A 31 2.22 -1.84 4.29
N VAL A 32 3.08 -2.79 4.62
CA VAL A 32 3.69 -3.71 3.65
C VAL A 32 2.76 -4.88 3.42
N ILE A 33 2.44 -5.18 2.16
CA ILE A 33 1.60 -6.32 1.77
C ILE A 33 2.50 -7.45 1.26
N THR A 34 3.41 -7.13 0.32
CA THR A 34 4.44 -8.02 -0.20
C THR A 34 5.78 -7.30 -0.23
N LYS A 35 6.85 -7.93 -0.75
CA LYS A 35 8.14 -7.27 -0.91
C LYS A 35 8.05 -6.09 -1.88
N GLY A 36 7.25 -6.20 -2.94
CA GLY A 36 7.06 -5.15 -3.94
C GLY A 36 5.80 -4.30 -3.74
N VAL A 37 4.81 -4.70 -2.94
CA VAL A 37 3.57 -3.91 -2.79
C VAL A 37 3.40 -3.40 -1.36
N HIS A 38 3.25 -2.09 -1.22
CA HIS A 38 2.96 -1.44 0.05
C HIS A 38 1.94 -0.30 -0.09
N VAL A 39 1.32 0.08 1.02
CA VAL A 39 0.43 1.23 1.12
C VAL A 39 1.15 2.33 1.91
N GLN A 40 1.34 3.49 1.31
CA GLN A 40 1.77 4.69 2.02
C GLN A 40 0.58 5.30 2.77
N VAL A 41 0.78 5.55 4.06
CA VAL A 41 -0.22 6.18 4.93
C VAL A 41 0.26 7.61 5.18
N PRO A 42 -0.43 8.64 4.67
CA PRO A 42 0.09 10.00 4.70
C PRO A 42 0.27 10.52 6.13
N LEU A 43 1.38 11.20 6.37
CA LEU A 43 1.58 12.07 7.52
C LEU A 43 0.64 13.28 7.48
N HIS A 44 0.45 13.84 6.28
CA HIS A 44 -0.39 14.99 6.01
C HIS A 44 -1.45 14.65 4.96
N GLY A 45 -2.71 14.88 5.30
CA GLY A 45 -3.84 14.47 4.47
C GLY A 45 -4.45 13.13 4.93
N ASP A 46 -5.46 12.69 4.19
CA ASP A 46 -6.29 11.54 4.58
C ASP A 46 -6.32 10.43 3.52
N GLU A 47 -5.55 10.57 2.45
CA GLU A 47 -5.59 9.67 1.29
C GLU A 47 -4.36 8.75 1.29
N PRO A 48 -4.51 7.48 1.68
CA PRO A 48 -3.45 6.49 1.55
C PRO A 48 -3.25 6.16 0.07
N ASN A 49 -2.02 5.82 -0.31
CA ASN A 49 -1.71 5.44 -1.68
C ASN A 49 -1.07 4.06 -1.78
N VAL A 50 -1.31 3.33 -2.87
CA VAL A 50 -0.64 2.06 -3.16
C VAL A 50 0.61 2.34 -3.98
N VAL A 51 1.69 1.66 -3.61
CA VAL A 51 2.98 1.75 -4.28
C VAL A 51 3.41 0.33 -4.66
N LEU A 52 3.81 0.18 -5.92
CA LEU A 52 4.52 -0.97 -6.43
C LEU A 52 6.00 -0.61 -6.60
N GLU A 53 6.88 -1.36 -5.95
CA GLU A 53 8.32 -1.25 -6.01
C GLU A 53 8.89 -2.45 -6.76
N SER A 54 9.62 -2.17 -7.84
CA SER A 54 10.36 -3.21 -8.59
C SER A 54 11.63 -3.64 -7.85
N ASP A 55 12.23 -4.76 -8.24
CA ASP A 55 13.48 -5.23 -7.64
C ASP A 55 14.67 -4.28 -7.85
N ASP A 56 14.61 -3.41 -8.88
CA ASP A 56 15.61 -2.36 -9.15
C ASP A 56 15.35 -1.06 -8.37
N GLY A 57 14.26 -1.00 -7.59
CA GLY A 57 13.89 0.14 -6.76
C GLY A 57 13.03 1.20 -7.46
N ASP A 58 12.57 0.96 -8.69
CA ASP A 58 11.61 1.85 -9.35
C ASP A 58 10.25 1.78 -8.65
N LEU A 59 9.65 2.95 -8.42
CA LEU A 59 8.37 3.11 -7.73
C LEU A 59 7.26 3.52 -8.71
N GLU A 60 6.20 2.73 -8.75
CA GLU A 60 4.95 3.04 -9.43
C GLU A 60 3.87 3.37 -8.38
N PHE A 61 3.28 4.56 -8.52
CA PHE A 61 2.25 5.07 -7.60
C PHE A 61 0.89 4.93 -8.27
N PHE A 62 -0.04 4.28 -7.57
CA PHE A 62 -1.43 4.19 -7.99
C PHE A 62 -2.20 5.46 -7.54
N ASP A 63 -3.50 5.55 -7.82
CA ASP A 63 -4.32 6.74 -7.55
C ASP A 63 -5.52 6.36 -6.68
N ALA A 64 -5.24 6.05 -5.41
CA ALA A 64 -6.28 5.72 -4.44
C ALA A 64 -6.96 7.00 -3.97
N ARG A 65 -8.07 7.38 -4.61
CA ARG A 65 -8.80 8.65 -4.45
C ARG A 65 -9.57 8.81 -3.13
N GLY A 66 -8.95 8.46 -2.00
CA GLY A 66 -9.50 8.64 -0.66
C GLY A 66 -10.66 7.71 -0.28
N LYS A 67 -11.14 6.85 -1.19
CA LYS A 67 -12.14 5.81 -0.91
C LYS A 67 -11.45 4.46 -0.70
N ILE A 68 -11.97 3.68 0.24
CA ILE A 68 -11.40 2.36 0.53
C ILE A 68 -11.55 1.43 -0.67
N GLU A 69 -12.63 1.55 -1.45
CA GLU A 69 -12.89 0.76 -2.63
C GLU A 69 -11.84 1.00 -3.73
N ASP A 70 -11.45 2.26 -3.93
CA ASP A 70 -10.42 2.64 -4.89
C ASP A 70 -9.04 2.12 -4.43
N LEU A 71 -8.72 2.24 -3.13
CA LEU A 71 -7.51 1.65 -2.55
C LEU A 71 -7.45 0.12 -2.73
N ILE A 72 -8.58 -0.57 -2.60
CA ILE A 72 -8.68 -2.03 -2.82
C ILE A 72 -8.45 -2.37 -4.29
N ALA A 73 -9.00 -1.57 -5.22
CA ALA A 73 -8.82 -1.77 -6.65
C ALA A 73 -7.33 -1.63 -7.03
N ASP A 74 -6.69 -0.59 -6.52
CA ASP A 74 -5.27 -0.33 -6.74
C ASP A 74 -4.38 -1.40 -6.11
N LEU A 75 -4.69 -1.87 -4.90
CA LEU A 75 -3.95 -2.97 -4.27
C LEU A 75 -4.00 -4.24 -5.12
N LYS A 76 -5.16 -4.57 -5.71
CA LYS A 76 -5.29 -5.72 -6.60
C LYS A 76 -4.48 -5.53 -7.89
N ALA A 77 -4.51 -4.33 -8.46
CA ALA A 77 -3.75 -4.01 -9.68
C ALA A 77 -2.23 -4.08 -9.43
N ALA A 78 -1.76 -3.56 -8.30
CA ALA A 78 -0.36 -3.64 -7.88
C ALA A 78 0.11 -5.08 -7.68
N LEU A 79 -0.68 -5.90 -6.97
CA LEU A 79 -0.36 -7.33 -6.74
C LEU A 79 -0.35 -8.13 -8.04
N GLN A 80 -1.29 -7.87 -8.95
CA GLN A 80 -1.30 -8.52 -10.26
C GLN A 80 -0.07 -8.11 -11.10
N SER A 81 0.34 -6.85 -11.02
CA SER A 81 1.51 -6.34 -11.73
C SER A 81 2.80 -6.92 -11.16
N GLU A 82 2.95 -6.98 -9.83
CA GLU A 82 4.07 -7.66 -9.15
C GLU A 82 4.20 -9.12 -9.60
N GLN A 83 3.08 -9.86 -9.63
CA GLN A 83 3.09 -11.25 -10.07
C GLN A 83 3.51 -11.39 -11.55
N ALA A 84 3.07 -10.47 -12.42
CA ALA A 84 3.45 -10.46 -13.83
C ALA A 84 4.93 -10.11 -14.04
N MET A 85 5.52 -9.29 -13.17
CA MET A 85 6.95 -8.99 -13.18
C MET A 85 7.78 -10.19 -12.74
N GLN A 86 7.36 -10.90 -11.68
CA GLN A 86 8.06 -12.08 -11.16
C GLN A 86 7.98 -13.32 -12.08
N ALA A 87 6.98 -13.38 -12.97
CA ALA A 87 6.83 -14.48 -13.93
C ALA A 87 7.74 -14.37 -15.17
N ARG A 88 8.53 -13.30 -15.28
CA ARG A 88 9.49 -13.06 -16.36
C ARG A 88 10.90 -13.52 -15.97
#